data_AF-A0A7S3ITB7-F1
#
_entry.id   AF-A0A7S3ITB7-F1
#
_cell.length_a   1.000
_cell.length_b   1.000
_cell.length_c   1.000
_cell.angle_alpha   90.00
_cell.angle_beta   90.00
_cell.angle_gamma   90.00
#
_symmetry.space_group_name_H-M   'P 1'
#
loop_
_entity.id
_entity.type
_entity.pdbx_description
1 polymer ?
#
loop_
_entity_poly.entity_id
_entity_poly.type
_entity_poly.pdbx_seq_one_letter_code
_entity_poly.pdbx_strand_id
1 'polypeptide(L)'
;IDSQFGMIDVVVGYAWDFAAAAKIAARKETIVIFILLILFCSSILFTTKAGWWWFNLFRSYSAGDCLLFIALAECSAIIYCLGIEKLEALMKEKTGEVFPAYFKFSLKYLCLPIIGAAATFSLHKELAQQKDPGQ
;
A
#
# COMPACT_ATOMS: atom_id res chain seq x y z
N ILE A 1 -8.61 16.71 -3.16
CA ILE A 1 -9.78 16.05 -3.77
C ILE A 1 -9.30 14.97 -4.75
N ASP A 2 -8.36 15.27 -5.64
CA ASP A 2 -7.82 14.30 -6.63
C ASP A 2 -7.15 13.06 -6.00
N SER A 3 -6.31 13.25 -4.98
CA SER A 3 -5.69 12.12 -4.27
C SER A 3 -6.73 11.21 -3.60
N GLN A 4 -7.86 11.75 -3.13
CA GLN A 4 -8.93 10.96 -2.51
C GLN A 4 -9.68 10.15 -3.56
N PHE A 5 -9.93 10.73 -4.75
CA PHE A 5 -10.49 9.99 -5.87
C PHE A 5 -9.57 8.84 -6.30
N GLY A 6 -8.26 9.07 -6.37
CA GLY A 6 -7.30 8.01 -6.69
C GLY A 6 -7.32 6.86 -5.67
N MET A 7 -7.38 7.16 -4.37
CA MET A 7 -7.46 6.11 -3.34
C MET A 7 -8.75 5.28 -3.46
N ILE A 8 -9.90 5.93 -3.64
CA ILE A 8 -11.18 5.23 -3.76
C ILE A 8 -11.24 4.39 -5.05
N ASP A 9 -10.71 4.89 -6.16
CA ASP A 9 -10.68 4.14 -7.43
C ASP A 9 -9.91 2.82 -7.29
N VAL A 10 -8.74 2.87 -6.63
CA VAL A 10 -7.93 1.68 -6.34
C VAL A 10 -8.70 0.69 -5.45
N VAL A 11 -9.31 1.15 -4.37
CA VAL A 11 -10.07 0.28 -3.44
C VAL A 11 -11.28 -0.35 -4.14
N VAL A 12 -12.02 0.42 -4.94
CA VAL A 12 -13.16 -0.06 -5.72
C VAL A 12 -12.71 -1.06 -6.79
N GLY A 13 -11.58 -0.81 -7.46
CA GLY A 13 -10.98 -1.73 -8.43
C GLY A 13 -10.67 -3.09 -7.80
N TYR A 14 -9.97 -3.09 -6.66
CA TYR A 14 -9.68 -4.33 -5.93
C TYR A 14 -10.95 -5.06 -5.47
N ALA A 15 -11.96 -4.33 -4.98
CA ALA A 15 -13.23 -4.93 -4.59
C ALA A 15 -13.97 -5.54 -5.79
N TRP A 16 -13.88 -4.91 -6.95
CA TRP A 16 -14.46 -5.41 -8.20
C TRP A 16 -13.77 -6.70 -8.68
N ASP A 17 -12.44 -6.73 -8.70
CA ASP A 17 -11.68 -7.92 -9.07
C ASP A 17 -11.95 -9.09 -8.13
N PHE A 18 -12.05 -8.82 -6.83
CA PHE A 18 -12.44 -9.83 -5.84
C PHE A 18 -13.88 -10.34 -6.06
N ALA A 19 -14.83 -9.44 -6.31
CA ALA A 19 -16.22 -9.81 -6.59
C ALA A 19 -16.34 -10.63 -7.89
N ALA A 20 -15.57 -10.27 -8.92
CA ALA A 20 -15.49 -11.01 -10.18
C ALA A 20 -14.88 -12.40 -9.96
N ALA A 21 -13.80 -12.52 -9.17
CA ALA A 21 -13.20 -13.80 -8.80
C ALA A 21 -14.17 -14.67 -7.99
N ALA A 22 -14.96 -14.06 -7.11
CA ALA A 22 -15.99 -14.73 -6.31
C ALA A 22 -17.30 -15.01 -7.08
N LYS A 23 -17.38 -14.65 -8.38
CA LYS A 23 -18.59 -14.77 -9.23
C LYS A 23 -19.83 -14.10 -8.64
N ILE A 24 -19.66 -13.05 -7.85
CA ILE A 24 -20.76 -12.28 -7.28
C ILE A 24 -21.24 -11.29 -8.34
N ALA A 25 -22.47 -11.47 -8.81
CA ALA A 25 -23.12 -10.55 -9.75
C ALA A 25 -23.57 -9.26 -9.03
N ALA A 26 -22.62 -8.39 -8.69
CA ALA A 26 -22.90 -7.06 -8.13
C ALA A 26 -22.72 -5.99 -9.20
N ARG A 27 -23.55 -4.94 -9.17
CA ARG A 27 -23.35 -3.74 -10.00
C ARG A 27 -22.22 -2.90 -9.39
N LYS A 28 -21.36 -2.31 -10.24
CA LYS A 28 -20.26 -1.42 -9.80
C LYS A 28 -20.75 -0.37 -8.82
N GLU A 29 -21.86 0.29 -9.15
CA GLU A 29 -22.47 1.33 -8.32
C GLU A 29 -22.82 0.85 -6.90
N THR A 30 -23.32 -0.37 -6.75
CA THR A 30 -23.64 -0.94 -5.43
C THR A 30 -22.38 -1.15 -4.58
N ILE A 31 -21.28 -1.58 -5.19
CA ILE A 31 -20.00 -1.75 -4.49
C ILE A 31 -19.45 -0.40 -4.03
N VAL A 32 -19.50 0.63 -4.89
CA VAL A 32 -19.04 1.98 -4.55
C VAL A 32 -19.85 2.54 -3.38
N ILE A 33 -21.18 2.50 -3.46
CA ILE A 33 -22.05 3.00 -2.38
C ILE A 33 -21.77 2.28 -1.06
N PHE A 34 -21.62 0.96 -1.10
CA PHE A 34 -21.33 0.17 0.09
C PHE A 34 -19.99 0.54 0.74
N ILE A 35 -18.93 0.67 -0.07
CA ILE A 35 -17.61 1.09 0.39
C ILE A 35 -17.69 2.50 1.01
N LEU A 36 -18.30 3.46 0.31
CA LEU A 36 -18.44 4.82 0.82
C LEU A 36 -19.24 4.88 2.13
N LEU A 37 -20.27 4.06 2.28
CA LEU A 37 -21.06 3.98 3.51
C LEU A 37 -20.21 3.46 4.68
N ILE A 38 -19.39 2.43 4.47
CA ILE A 38 -18.46 1.92 5.49
C ILE A 38 -17.44 3.00 5.87
N LEU A 39 -16.83 3.67 4.89
CA LEU A 39 -15.87 4.75 5.14
C LEU A 39 -16.52 5.91 5.91
N PHE A 40 -17.77 6.26 5.58
CA PHE A 40 -18.52 7.28 6.30
C PHE A 40 -18.79 6.88 7.75
N CYS A 41 -19.27 5.65 7.99
CA CYS A 41 -19.50 5.13 9.34
C CYS A 41 -18.20 5.08 10.16
N SER A 42 -17.09 4.65 9.55
CA SER A 42 -15.76 4.64 10.19
C SER A 42 -15.31 6.06 10.54
N SER A 43 -15.57 7.03 9.67
CA SER A 43 -15.22 8.43 9.90
C SER A 43 -15.93 9.07 11.10
N ILE A 44 -17.14 8.60 11.45
CA ILE A 44 -17.88 9.09 12.62
C ILE A 44 -17.11 8.83 13.93
N LEU A 45 -16.35 7.73 14.03
CA LEU A 45 -15.54 7.41 15.20
C LEU A 45 -14.49 8.50 15.49
N PHE A 46 -13.94 9.11 14.44
CA PHE A 46 -12.95 10.17 14.54
C PHE A 46 -13.52 11.54 14.95
N THR A 47 -14.84 11.73 14.89
CA THR A 47 -15.51 12.99 15.28
C THR A 47 -15.89 13.04 16.77
N THR A 48 -15.71 11.94 17.50
CA THR A 48 -16.02 11.87 18.94
C THR A 48 -15.01 12.66 19.79
N LYS A 49 -15.32 12.94 21.07
CA LYS A 49 -14.38 13.63 21.98
C LYS A 49 -13.05 12.88 22.14
N ALA A 50 -13.05 11.55 22.00
CA ALA A 50 -11.86 10.71 21.99
C ALA A 50 -11.25 10.52 20.58
N GLY A 51 -11.87 11.08 19.55
CA GLY A 51 -11.50 10.88 18.16
C GLY A 51 -10.09 11.37 17.82
N TRP A 52 -9.63 12.43 18.47
CA TRP A 52 -8.25 12.93 18.29
C TRP A 52 -7.19 11.88 18.69
N TRP A 53 -7.42 11.15 19.79
CA TRP A 53 -6.51 10.08 20.22
C TRP A 53 -6.50 8.93 19.22
N TRP A 54 -7.68 8.45 18.81
CA TRP A 54 -7.81 7.40 17.79
C TRP A 54 -7.19 7.79 16.46
N PHE A 55 -7.37 9.03 16.04
CA PHE A 55 -6.81 9.56 14.81
C PHE A 55 -5.29 9.63 14.85
N ASN A 56 -4.72 10.08 15.97
CA ASN A 56 -3.28 10.15 16.13
C ASN A 56 -2.64 8.75 16.15
N LEU A 57 -3.29 7.79 16.82
CA LEU A 57 -2.88 6.40 16.82
C LEU A 57 -2.85 5.83 15.39
N PHE A 58 -3.96 5.98 14.65
CA PHE A 58 -4.04 5.49 13.27
C PHE A 58 -3.01 6.16 12.36
N ARG A 59 -2.82 7.47 12.47
CA ARG A 59 -1.82 8.19 11.69
C ARG A 59 -0.39 7.73 11.99
N SER A 60 -0.08 7.47 13.25
CA SER A 60 1.26 7.03 13.66
C SER A 60 1.59 5.64 13.10
N TYR A 61 0.67 4.69 13.19
CA TYR A 61 0.91 3.31 12.74
C TYR A 61 0.70 3.11 11.23
N SER A 62 -0.34 3.71 10.65
CA SER A 62 -0.76 3.42 9.27
C SER A 62 0.13 4.09 8.21
N ALA A 63 0.62 5.30 8.47
CA ALA A 63 1.33 6.08 7.46
C ALA A 63 2.80 5.68 7.28
N GLY A 64 3.44 5.15 8.32
CA GLY A 64 4.87 4.82 8.30
C GLY A 64 5.10 3.33 8.12
N ASP A 65 4.86 2.56 9.17
CA ASP A 65 5.39 1.19 9.28
C ASP A 65 4.64 0.20 8.40
N CYS A 66 3.30 0.30 8.33
CA CYS A 66 2.51 -0.54 7.43
C CYS A 66 2.86 -0.32 5.95
N LEU A 67 3.02 0.95 5.54
CA LEU A 67 3.33 1.29 4.15
C LEU A 67 4.73 0.80 3.75
N LEU A 68 5.72 0.95 4.64
CA LEU A 68 7.08 0.44 4.42
C LEU A 68 7.09 -1.09 4.29
N PHE A 69 6.34 -1.79 5.13
CA PHE A 69 6.26 -3.26 5.06
C PHE A 69 5.61 -3.74 3.77
N ILE A 70 4.52 -3.12 3.33
CA ILE A 70 3.86 -3.43 2.06
C ILE A 70 4.82 -3.14 0.89
N ALA A 71 5.49 -1.99 0.88
CA ALA A 71 6.44 -1.65 -0.17
C ALA A 71 7.62 -2.63 -0.25
N LEU A 72 8.11 -3.12 0.90
CA LEU A 72 9.11 -4.20 0.94
C LEU A 72 8.58 -5.51 0.37
N ALA A 73 7.37 -5.90 0.74
CA ALA A 73 6.73 -7.12 0.24
C ALA A 73 6.53 -7.06 -1.28
N GLU A 74 6.05 -5.94 -1.81
CA GLU A 74 5.85 -5.75 -3.25
C GLU A 74 7.18 -5.74 -4.01
N CYS A 75 8.18 -5.00 -3.54
CA CYS A 75 9.49 -4.95 -4.19
C CYS A 75 10.19 -6.31 -4.17
N SER A 76 10.14 -7.02 -3.05
CA SER A 76 10.70 -8.37 -2.95
C SER A 76 9.95 -9.36 -3.84
N ALA A 77 8.62 -9.29 -3.91
CA ALA A 77 7.82 -10.12 -4.82
C ALA A 77 8.18 -9.86 -6.30
N ILE A 78 8.40 -8.60 -6.70
CA ILE A 78 8.81 -8.27 -8.07
C ILE A 78 10.20 -8.84 -8.38
N ILE A 79 11.17 -8.65 -7.48
CA ILE A 79 12.56 -9.06 -7.73
C ILE A 79 12.71 -10.59 -7.70
N TYR A 80 12.10 -11.26 -6.71
CA TYR A 80 12.30 -12.69 -6.47
C TYR A 80 11.23 -13.59 -7.10
N CYS A 81 9.95 -13.22 -7.09
CA CYS A 81 8.89 -14.08 -7.64
C CYS A 81 8.70 -13.86 -9.15
N LEU A 82 8.63 -12.60 -9.60
CA LEU A 82 8.43 -12.30 -11.02
C LEU A 82 9.76 -12.34 -11.79
N GLY A 83 10.81 -11.71 -11.24
CA GLY A 83 12.10 -11.56 -11.90
C GLY A 83 12.09 -10.45 -12.96
N ILE A 84 13.20 -9.74 -13.09
CA ILE A 84 13.33 -8.55 -13.95
C ILE A 84 13.16 -8.89 -15.43
N GLU A 85 13.58 -10.08 -15.84
CA GLU A 85 13.48 -10.56 -17.23
C GLU A 85 12.02 -10.79 -17.64
N LYS A 86 11.19 -11.35 -16.76
CA LYS A 86 9.76 -11.54 -17.03
C LYS A 86 9.01 -10.21 -17.01
N LEU A 87 9.43 -9.28 -16.14
CA LEU A 87 8.88 -7.93 -16.12
C LEU A 87 9.17 -7.18 -17.43
N GLU A 88 10.38 -7.30 -17.97
CA GLU A 88 10.74 -6.73 -19.27
C GLU A 88 9.94 -7.36 -20.42
N ALA A 89 9.75 -8.69 -20.40
CA ALA A 89 8.92 -9.38 -21.39
C ALA A 89 7.46 -8.90 -21.36
N LEU A 90 6.87 -8.75 -20.16
CA LEU A 90 5.51 -8.22 -19.98
C LEU A 90 5.39 -6.77 -20.47
N MET A 91 6.37 -5.92 -20.16
CA MET A 91 6.36 -4.53 -20.63
C MET A 91 6.48 -4.42 -22.13
N LYS A 92 7.35 -5.23 -22.75
CA LYS A 92 7.46 -5.28 -24.21
C LYS A 92 6.17 -5.77 -24.86
N GLU A 93 5.44 -6.69 -24.22
CA GLU A 93 4.12 -7.13 -24.69
C GLU A 93 3.05 -6.03 -24.56
N LYS A 94 3.00 -5.31 -23.43
CA LYS A 94 1.93 -4.33 -23.16
C LYS A 94 2.15 -2.97 -23.79
N THR A 95 3.39 -2.50 -23.87
CA THR A 95 3.73 -1.13 -24.26
C THR A 95 4.58 -1.10 -25.54
N GLY A 96 5.19 -2.22 -25.93
CA GLY A 96 6.09 -2.30 -27.09
C GLY A 96 7.51 -1.79 -26.81
N GLU A 97 7.76 -1.25 -25.62
CA GLU A 97 9.03 -0.65 -25.22
C GLU A 97 9.78 -1.51 -24.19
N VAL A 98 11.10 -1.35 -24.13
CA VAL A 98 11.99 -2.03 -23.16
C VAL A 98 12.52 -1.04 -22.15
N PHE A 99 12.74 -1.48 -20.91
CA PHE A 99 13.30 -0.61 -19.89
C PHE A 99 14.75 -0.23 -20.21
N PRO A 100 15.15 1.04 -19.99
CA PRO A 100 16.55 1.43 -20.04
C PRO A 100 17.34 0.71 -18.93
N ALA A 101 18.57 0.30 -19.24
CA ALA A 101 19.39 -0.52 -18.34
C ALA A 101 19.61 0.09 -16.95
N TYR A 102 19.70 1.43 -16.85
CA TYR A 102 19.82 2.15 -15.58
C TYR A 102 18.62 1.92 -14.65
N PHE A 103 17.40 1.83 -15.21
CA PHE A 103 16.20 1.59 -14.43
C PHE A 103 16.17 0.16 -13.88
N LYS A 104 16.62 -0.82 -14.67
CA LYS A 104 16.76 -2.22 -14.23
C LYS A 104 17.76 -2.35 -13.07
N PHE A 105 18.88 -1.64 -13.18
CA PHE A 105 19.90 -1.61 -12.12
C PHE A 105 19.34 -0.97 -10.84
N SER A 106 18.64 0.16 -10.98
CA SER A 106 17.98 0.84 -9.85
C SER A 106 16.97 -0.06 -9.13
N LEU A 107 16.12 -0.77 -9.88
CA LEU A 107 15.14 -1.69 -9.28
C LEU A 107 15.80 -2.85 -8.52
N LYS A 108 16.87 -3.44 -9.06
CA LYS A 108 17.53 -4.59 -8.44
C LYS A 108 18.38 -4.21 -7.23
N TYR A 109 19.18 -3.15 -7.38
CA TYR A 109 20.25 -2.83 -6.44
C TYR A 109 19.97 -1.62 -5.56
N LEU A 110 19.09 -0.70 -5.96
CA LEU A 110 18.85 0.53 -5.21
C LEU A 110 17.56 0.43 -4.38
N CYS A 111 16.48 -0.02 -5.00
CA CYS A 111 15.15 -0.03 -4.38
C CYS A 111 15.09 -0.89 -3.11
N LEU A 112 15.49 -2.16 -3.20
CA LEU A 112 15.39 -3.10 -2.10
C LEU A 112 16.23 -2.72 -0.86
N PRO A 113 17.51 -2.32 -0.98
CA PRO A 113 18.28 -1.90 0.19
C PRO A 113 17.85 -0.54 0.73
N ILE A 114 17.37 0.41 -0.09
CA ILE A 114 16.86 1.69 0.43
C ILE A 114 15.63 1.47 1.30
N ILE A 115 14.64 0.72 0.81
CA ILE A 115 13.42 0.47 1.58
C ILE A 115 13.74 -0.43 2.78
N GLY A 116 14.66 -1.40 2.62
CA GLY A 116 15.11 -2.26 3.72
C GLY A 116 15.83 -1.48 4.83
N ALA A 117 16.70 -0.54 4.46
CA ALA A 117 17.36 0.35 5.40
C ALA A 117 16.35 1.27 6.11
N ALA A 118 15.37 1.82 5.38
CA ALA A 118 14.31 2.63 5.96
C ALA A 118 13.46 1.82 6.96
N ALA A 119 13.07 0.60 6.62
CA ALA A 119 12.27 -0.27 7.49
C ALA A 119 13.04 -0.73 8.73
N THR A 120 14.31 -1.09 8.59
CA THR A 120 15.17 -1.45 9.74
C THR A 120 15.42 -0.27 10.66
N PHE A 121 15.58 0.94 10.11
CA PHE A 121 15.67 2.17 10.88
C PHE A 121 14.36 2.46 11.64
N SER A 122 13.21 2.34 10.98
CA SER A 122 11.90 2.48 11.62
C SER A 122 11.72 1.47 12.76
N LEU A 123 12.04 0.19 12.52
CA LEU A 123 11.94 -0.85 13.52
C LEU A 123 12.89 -0.60 14.71
N HIS A 124 14.10 -0.11 14.45
CA HIS A 124 15.06 0.24 15.49
C HIS A 124 14.55 1.39 16.37
N LYS A 125 13.89 2.38 15.76
CA LYS A 125 13.25 3.48 16.48
C LYS A 125 12.11 2.96 17.36
N GLU A 126 11.25 2.07 16.86
CA GLU A 126 10.16 1.49 17.66
C GLU A 126 10.68 0.65 18.84
N LEU A 127 11.72 -0.17 18.62
CA LEU A 127 12.37 -0.95 19.68
C LEU A 127 13.05 -0.06 20.73
N ALA A 128 13.63 1.07 20.31
CA ALA A 128 14.18 2.05 21.25
C ALA A 128 13.07 2.71 22.08
N GLN A 129 11.92 3.03 21.48
CA GLN A 129 10.78 3.59 22.22
C GLN A 129 10.15 2.60 23.20
N GLN A 130 10.15 1.30 22.89
CA GLN A 130 9.69 0.25 23.83
C GLN A 130 10.65 0.05 25.01
N LYS A 131 11.93 0.42 24.87
CA LYS A 131 12.96 0.24 25.90
C LYS A 131 12.97 1.33 26.98
N ASP A 132 12.25 2.44 26.76
CA ASP A 132 11.99 3.49 27.75
C ASP A 132 10.55 3.46 28.29
N PRO A 133 10.08 2.40 28.99
CA PRO A 133 8.73 2.36 29.56
C PRO A 133 8.63 3.13 30.90
N GLY A 134 9.49 4.14 31.15
CA GLY A 134 9.74 4.69 32.48
C GLY A 134 9.94 6.21 32.59
N GLN A 135 9.20 7.02 31.83
CA GLN A 135 8.87 8.41 32.22
C GLN A 135 7.42 8.74 31.90
#